data_AF-A0AAU9V6U5-F1
#
_entry.id   AF-A0AAU9V6U5-F1
#
_cell.length_a   1.000
_cell.length_b   1.000
_cell.length_c   1.000
_cell.angle_alpha   90.00
_cell.angle_beta   90.00
_cell.angle_gamma   90.00
#
_symmetry.space_group_name_H-M   'P 1'
#
loop_
_entity.id
_entity.type
_entity.pdbx_description
1 polymer ?
#
loop_
_entity_poly.entity_id
_entity_poly.type
_entity_poly.pdbx_seq_one_letter_code
_entity_poly.pdbx_strand_id
1 'polypeptide(L)'
;MSADVGLRFPDWDLNKSRFEEIDFLPLMASPGPVLMILAGYLLFVLKIGPSLMFKREPYKLTTALILYNAVQVVFSAYLVQRYFRQLMFQGLTPKTCYINNETYRNEVC
;
A
#
# COMPACT_ATOMS: atom_id res chain seq x y z
N MET A 1 -41.16 16.80 7.60
CA MET A 1 -41.14 15.46 8.23
C MET A 1 -40.42 14.52 7.28
N SER A 2 -39.09 14.44 7.41
CA SER A 2 -38.30 13.39 6.76
C SER A 2 -37.80 12.50 7.89
N ALA A 3 -38.05 11.20 7.76
CA ALA A 3 -37.61 10.22 8.74
C ALA A 3 -36.09 10.27 8.83
N ASP A 4 -35.57 10.57 10.02
CA ASP A 4 -34.18 10.28 10.38
C ASP A 4 -34.02 8.76 10.43
N VAL A 5 -33.91 8.15 9.26
CA VAL A 5 -33.33 6.82 9.14
C VAL A 5 -31.90 7.00 9.65
N GLY A 6 -31.56 6.37 10.78
CA GLY A 6 -30.23 6.37 11.41
C GLY A 6 -29.14 5.70 10.58
N LEU A 7 -29.13 5.94 9.26
CA LEU A 7 -28.07 5.58 8.35
C LEU A 7 -26.94 6.59 8.57
N ARG A 8 -25.89 6.11 9.23
CA ARG A 8 -24.60 6.80 9.29
C ARG A 8 -23.98 6.71 7.91
N PHE A 9 -24.29 7.68 7.04
CA PHE A 9 -23.63 7.80 5.75
C PHE A 9 -22.19 8.30 5.98
N PRO A 10 -21.16 7.54 5.57
CA PRO A 10 -19.79 8.01 5.67
C PRO A 10 -19.56 9.17 4.70
N ASP A 11 -18.93 10.24 5.18
CA ASP A 11 -18.44 11.32 4.32
C ASP A 11 -17.20 10.82 3.54
N TRP A 12 -17.35 10.61 2.24
CA TRP A 12 -16.28 10.16 1.35
C TRP A 12 -15.47 11.36 0.84
N ASP A 13 -14.58 11.90 1.68
CA ASP A 13 -13.56 12.85 1.21
C ASP A 13 -12.33 12.08 0.69
N LEU A 14 -12.15 12.03 -0.63
CA LEU A 14 -11.03 11.33 -1.26
C LEU A 14 -9.73 12.16 -1.30
N ASN A 15 -9.79 13.42 -0.83
CA ASN A 15 -8.65 14.32 -0.84
C ASN A 15 -7.99 14.46 0.54
N LYS A 16 -8.53 13.77 1.55
CA LYS A 16 -8.00 13.75 2.92
C LYS A 16 -8.18 12.36 3.51
N SER A 17 -7.13 11.83 4.14
CA SER A 17 -7.28 10.57 4.85
C SER A 17 -7.98 10.76 6.22
N ARG A 18 -8.31 9.66 6.89
CA ARG A 18 -8.85 9.68 8.26
C ARG A 18 -7.81 10.19 9.29
N PHE A 19 -6.55 10.17 8.92
CA PHE A 19 -5.41 10.12 9.83
C PHE A 19 -4.33 11.07 9.31
N GLU A 20 -4.22 12.27 9.89
CA GLU A 20 -3.32 13.31 9.35
C GLU A 20 -1.85 12.87 9.32
N GLU A 21 -1.47 11.95 10.21
CA GLU A 21 -0.14 11.34 10.26
C GLU A 21 0.20 10.39 9.09
N ILE A 22 -0.73 10.10 8.18
CA ILE A 22 -0.41 9.37 6.94
C ILE A 22 -0.48 10.26 5.69
N ASP A 23 -1.04 11.48 5.80
CA ASP A 23 -1.21 12.38 4.65
C ASP A 23 0.15 12.89 4.12
N PHE A 24 1.18 12.97 4.97
CA PHE A 24 2.52 13.37 4.56
C PHE A 24 3.30 12.25 3.86
N LEU A 25 2.84 11.00 3.94
CA LEU A 25 3.52 9.89 3.27
C LEU A 25 3.32 9.99 1.74
N PRO A 26 4.35 9.65 0.95
CA PRO A 26 4.23 9.67 -0.49
C PRO A 26 3.12 8.73 -0.95
N LEU A 27 2.31 9.18 -1.91
CA LEU A 27 1.18 8.43 -2.49
C LEU A 27 -0.01 8.17 -1.55
N MET A 28 -0.02 8.72 -0.33
CA MET A 28 -1.09 8.48 0.67
C MET A 28 -2.12 9.61 0.78
N ALA A 29 -1.81 10.83 0.32
CA ALA A 29 -2.69 12.00 0.44
C ALA A 29 -4.00 11.88 -0.38
N SER A 30 -3.95 11.22 -1.54
CA SER A 30 -5.14 10.98 -2.37
C SER A 30 -4.97 9.72 -3.22
N PRO A 31 -6.06 9.09 -3.68
CA PRO A 31 -5.99 7.90 -4.52
C PRO A 31 -5.54 8.20 -5.96
N GLY A 32 -5.64 9.45 -6.40
CA GLY A 32 -5.33 9.88 -7.77
C GLY A 32 -3.93 9.48 -8.26
N PRO A 33 -2.84 9.81 -7.53
CA PRO A 33 -1.48 9.40 -7.88
C PRO A 33 -1.31 7.90 -8.09
N VAL A 34 -1.88 7.08 -7.20
CA VAL A 34 -1.81 5.61 -7.32
C VAL A 34 -2.54 5.10 -8.55
N LEU A 35 -3.73 5.64 -8.82
CA LEU A 35 -4.52 5.29 -10.01
C LEU A 35 -3.79 5.66 -11.31
N MET A 36 -3.12 6.82 -11.35
CA MET A 36 -2.32 7.22 -12.50
C MET A 36 -1.14 6.26 -12.75
N ILE A 37 -0.40 5.89 -11.70
CA ILE A 37 0.70 4.92 -11.81
C ILE A 37 0.17 3.57 -12.32
N LEU A 38 -0.96 3.10 -11.79
CA LEU A 38 -1.56 1.83 -12.18
C LEU A 38 -2.02 1.85 -13.65
N ALA A 39 -2.69 2.92 -14.08
CA ALA A 39 -3.09 3.10 -15.46
C ALA A 39 -1.88 3.13 -16.40
N GLY A 40 -0.82 3.87 -16.03
CA GLY A 40 0.43 3.92 -16.78
C GLY A 40 1.12 2.55 -16.87
N TYR A 41 1.18 1.82 -15.76
CA TYR A 41 1.72 0.46 -15.71
C TYR A 41 0.96 -0.49 -16.65
N LEU A 42 -0.37 -0.48 -16.61
CA LEU A 42 -1.19 -1.34 -17.48
C LEU A 42 -1.02 -0.99 -18.97
N LEU A 43 -1.00 0.30 -19.31
CA LEU A 43 -0.74 0.74 -20.69
C LEU A 43 0.65 0.29 -21.17
N PHE A 44 1.66 0.41 -20.30
CA PHE A 44 3.01 -0.02 -20.61
C PHE A 44 3.09 -1.54 -20.81
N VAL A 45 2.58 -2.35 -19.88
CA VAL A 45 2.71 -3.82 -19.93
C VAL A 45 1.85 -4.44 -21.03
N LEU A 46 0.65 -3.92 -21.31
CA LEU A 46 -0.27 -4.55 -22.27
C LEU A 46 -0.11 -4.07 -23.71
N LYS A 47 0.33 -2.83 -23.93
CA LYS A 47 0.37 -2.23 -25.28
C LYS A 47 1.79 -1.87 -25.70
N ILE A 48 2.43 -0.98 -24.94
CA ILE A 48 3.71 -0.38 -25.33
C ILE A 48 4.84 -1.42 -25.30
N GLY A 49 4.96 -2.15 -24.20
CA GLY A 49 5.98 -3.18 -23.98
C GLY A 49 5.95 -4.26 -25.07
N PRO A 50 4.82 -4.95 -25.30
CA PRO A 50 4.72 -5.96 -26.35
C PRO A 50 5.00 -5.42 -27.75
N SER A 51 4.54 -4.20 -28.06
CA SER A 51 4.82 -3.55 -29.37
C SER A 51 6.31 -3.28 -29.59
N LEU A 52 7.01 -2.81 -28.55
CA LEU A 52 8.46 -2.58 -28.60
C LEU A 52 9.28 -3.89 -28.65
N MET A 53 8.78 -4.95 -28.01
CA MET A 53 9.44 -6.25 -27.93
C MET A 53 9.15 -7.16 -29.14
N PHE A 54 8.13 -6.87 -29.95
CA PHE A 54 7.75 -7.72 -31.09
C PHE A 54 8.87 -7.92 -32.12
N LYS A 55 9.78 -6.95 -32.29
CA LYS A 55 10.90 -7.02 -33.24
C LYS A 55 12.27 -7.17 -32.57
N ARG A 56 12.32 -7.52 -31.28
CA ARG A 56 13.58 -7.60 -30.51
C ARG A 56 13.68 -8.93 -29.78
N GLU A 57 14.90 -9.45 -29.68
CA GLU A 57 15.18 -10.63 -28.86
C GLU A 57 14.98 -10.33 -27.37
N PRO A 58 14.62 -11.35 -26.55
CA PRO A 58 14.40 -11.15 -25.13
C PRO A 58 15.68 -10.73 -24.40
N TYR A 59 15.56 -9.72 -23.53
CA TYR A 59 16.68 -9.25 -22.72
C TYR A 59 17.12 -10.30 -21.69
N LYS A 60 18.42 -10.57 -21.60
CA LYS A 60 19.01 -11.41 -20.55
C LYS A 60 19.18 -10.60 -19.27
N LEU A 61 18.15 -10.60 -18.43
CA LEU A 61 18.09 -9.83 -17.17
C LEU A 61 18.41 -10.69 -15.93
N THR A 62 19.12 -11.81 -16.09
CA THR A 62 19.32 -12.80 -15.02
C THR A 62 19.93 -12.21 -13.76
N THR A 63 21.03 -11.44 -13.88
CA THR A 63 21.69 -10.80 -12.73
C THR A 63 20.80 -9.76 -12.05
N ALA A 64 20.08 -8.95 -12.85
CA ALA A 64 19.17 -7.95 -12.32
C ALA A 64 17.99 -8.59 -11.56
N LEU A 65 17.48 -9.72 -12.07
CA LEU A 65 16.38 -10.46 -11.44
C LEU A 65 16.82 -11.11 -10.12
N ILE A 66 18.04 -11.65 -10.06
CA ILE A 66 18.61 -12.20 -8.83
C ILE A 66 18.74 -11.10 -7.78
N LEU A 67 19.30 -9.95 -8.14
CA LEU A 67 19.46 -8.81 -7.22
C LEU A 67 18.10 -8.30 -6.73
N TYR A 68 17.13 -8.16 -7.62
CA TYR A 68 15.77 -7.75 -7.29
C TYR A 68 15.13 -8.70 -6.27
N ASN A 69 15.19 -10.01 -6.51
CA ASN A 69 14.63 -11.00 -5.59
C ASN A 69 15.36 -11.01 -4.24
N ALA A 70 16.68 -10.87 -4.22
CA ALA A 70 17.45 -10.81 -2.98
C ALA A 70 17.03 -9.60 -2.12
N VAL A 71 16.91 -8.42 -2.75
CA VAL A 71 16.41 -7.20 -2.09
C VAL A 71 14.98 -7.41 -1.59
N GLN A 72 14.11 -8.00 -2.40
CA GLN A 72 12.72 -8.28 -2.02
C GLN A 72 12.63 -9.19 -0.78
N VAL A 73 13.44 -10.26 -0.72
CA VAL A 73 13.46 -11.16 0.44
C VAL A 73 13.93 -10.44 1.70
N VAL A 74 14.96 -9.59 1.62
CA VAL A 74 15.45 -8.81 2.77
C VAL A 74 14.35 -7.86 3.29
N PHE A 75 13.67 -7.14 2.39
CA PHE A 75 12.57 -6.26 2.78
C PHE A 75 11.38 -7.04 3.37
N SER A 76 10.99 -8.16 2.77
CA SER A 76 9.93 -9.02 3.30
C SER A 76 10.28 -9.56 4.68
N ALA A 77 11.51 -10.02 4.90
CA ALA A 77 11.98 -10.50 6.21
C ALA A 77 11.94 -9.39 7.26
N TYR A 78 12.36 -8.17 6.91
CA TYR A 78 12.30 -7.01 7.80
C TYR A 78 10.86 -6.68 8.22
N LEU A 79 9.93 -6.63 7.26
CA LEU A 79 8.51 -6.39 7.56
C LEU A 79 7.93 -7.50 8.43
N VAL A 80 8.20 -8.77 8.09
CA VAL A 80 7.75 -9.91 8.90
C VAL A 80 8.29 -9.80 10.32
N GLN A 81 9.56 -9.46 10.53
CA GLN A 81 10.11 -9.30 11.88
C GLN A 81 9.41 -8.18 12.68
N ARG A 82 9.14 -7.03 12.05
CA ARG A 82 8.43 -5.90 12.67
C ARG A 82 7.02 -6.29 13.10
N TYR A 83 6.23 -6.84 12.17
CA TYR A 83 4.84 -7.23 12.45
C TYR A 83 4.75 -8.45 13.36
N PHE A 84 5.69 -9.39 13.27
CA PHE A 84 5.73 -10.55 14.14
C PHE A 84 6.03 -10.16 15.59
N ARG A 85 6.99 -9.25 15.82
CA ARG A 85 7.23 -8.71 17.18
C ARG A 85 5.98 -8.04 17.75
N GLN A 86 5.26 -7.30 16.92
CA GLN A 86 3.99 -6.67 17.30
C GLN A 86 2.94 -7.71 17.68
N LEU A 87 2.79 -8.74 16.85
CA LEU A 87 1.85 -9.84 17.06
C LEU A 87 2.18 -10.62 18.33
N MET A 88 3.46 -10.87 18.60
CA MET A 88 3.91 -11.56 19.81
C MET A 88 3.65 -10.74 21.07
N PHE A 89 3.76 -9.42 21.00
CA PHE A 89 3.47 -8.52 22.13
C PHE A 89 1.97 -8.38 22.41
N GLN A 90 1.14 -8.30 21.37
CA GLN A 90 -0.31 -8.07 21.50
C GLN A 90 -1.17 -9.33 21.49
N GLY A 91 -0.61 -10.47 21.08
CA GLY A 91 -1.33 -11.71 20.83
C GLY A 91 -2.12 -11.70 19.51
N LEU A 92 -2.60 -12.87 19.10
CA LEU A 92 -3.36 -13.06 17.85
C LEU A 92 -4.74 -12.38 17.85
N THR A 93 -5.32 -12.15 19.03
CA THR A 93 -6.64 -11.52 19.20
C THR A 93 -6.55 -10.42 20.24
N PRO A 94 -6.16 -9.19 19.85
CA PRO A 94 -6.09 -8.08 20.79
C PRO A 94 -7.50 -7.82 21.34
N LYS A 95 -7.63 -7.80 22.67
CA LYS A 95 -8.90 -7.54 23.35
C LYS A 95 -9.33 -6.07 23.25
N THR A 96 -8.43 -5.20 22.81
CA THR A 96 -8.60 -3.74 22.73
C THR A 96 -8.26 -3.24 21.33
N CYS A 97 -9.05 -2.28 20.84
CA CYS A 97 -8.81 -1.62 19.55
C CYS A 97 -7.86 -0.43 19.75
N TYR A 98 -6.62 -0.56 19.28
CA TYR A 98 -5.58 0.47 19.45
C TYR A 98 -5.53 1.51 18.31
N ILE A 99 -6.32 1.36 17.25
CA ILE A 99 -6.24 2.26 16.07
C ILE A 99 -6.60 3.71 16.38
N ASN A 100 -7.47 3.92 17.38
CA ASN A 100 -7.89 5.25 17.83
C ASN A 100 -6.87 5.88 18.81
N ASN A 101 -5.86 5.13 19.25
CA ASN A 101 -4.83 5.62 20.16
C ASN A 101 -3.68 6.25 19.36
N GLU A 102 -3.45 7.54 19.57
CA GLU A 102 -2.41 8.31 18.87
C GLU A 102 -0.99 7.84 19.21
N THR A 103 -0.70 7.53 20.47
CA THR A 103 0.62 7.04 20.90
C THR A 103 0.97 5.74 20.20
N TYR A 104 -0.01 4.85 20.07
CA TYR A 104 0.17 3.59 19.36
C TYR A 104 0.39 3.78 17.86
N ARG A 105 -0.36 4.72 17.26
CA ARG A 105 -0.27 5.00 15.83
C ARG A 105 1.09 5.57 15.46
N ASN A 106 1.64 6.47 16.28
CA ASN A 106 2.97 7.07 16.07
C ASN A 106 4.14 6.09 16.31
N GLU A 107 3.91 4.96 16.98
CA GLU A 107 4.93 3.90 17.13
C GLU A 107 4.95 2.93 15.94
N VAL A 108 3.84 2.80 15.24
CA VAL A 108 3.65 1.84 14.14
C VAL A 108 3.80 2.51 12.76
N CYS A 109 3.26 3.71 12.59
CA CYS A 109 3.35 4.55 11.40
C CYS A 109 4.64 5.37 11.43
#